data_AF-K9U910-F1
#
_entry.id   AF-K9U910-F1
#
_cell.length_a   1.000
_cell.length_b   1.000
_cell.length_c   1.000
_cell.angle_alpha   90.00
_cell.angle_beta   90.00
_cell.angle_gamma   90.00
#
_symmetry.space_group_name_H-M   'P 1'
#
loop_
_entity.id
_entity.type
_entity.pdbx_description
1 polymer ?
#
loop_
_entity_poly.entity_id
_entity_poly.type
_entity_poly.pdbx_seq_one_letter_code
_entity_poly.pdbx_strand_id
1 'polypeptide(L)'
;MNIRFLAPVSLAISLSSFSYILATQSQEVKPAKASKDPIIAAAGDIACAPTSPNYNRGNGTADACHMKATSNLIVNADLAVVLPLGDIQYETGTASAFQQSYNPTWGRVKSITRPAVGNHEYATTGAKDYYSYFGAAAGDSSKGYYSYNIGKWHIIALNSNCSEVGGCGAGSPQEQWLQADLKAHPSACTLAYWHHPRFSSGKHGSDSNYDAFWQDLYASGAEIVLNGHDHDYERFAPQSPSAKVDEKRGIRQFVVGTGGKNHYRFVSNQPNSQVRNSDTYGVLKLTLHPQSYTWEFVPEAGKTFTDKGSDSCH
;
A
#
# COMPACT_ATOMS: atom_id res chain seq x y z
N MET A 1 68.73 -78.77 24.04
CA MET A 1 70.00 -78.67 23.30
C MET A 1 69.83 -77.59 22.23
N ASN A 2 70.78 -76.64 22.19
CA ASN A 2 70.89 -75.47 21.31
C ASN A 2 69.99 -74.25 21.58
N ILE A 3 70.54 -73.35 22.40
CA ILE A 3 70.19 -71.93 22.51
C ILE A 3 70.83 -71.19 21.32
N ARG A 4 70.07 -70.34 20.62
CA ARG A 4 70.62 -69.32 19.70
C ARG A 4 69.98 -67.96 20.02
N PHE A 5 70.83 -67.02 20.43
CA PHE A 5 70.51 -65.60 20.57
C PHE A 5 70.43 -64.94 19.19
N LEU A 6 69.44 -64.08 18.98
CA LEU A 6 69.32 -63.18 17.83
C LEU A 6 69.39 -61.73 18.31
N ALA A 7 70.26 -60.95 17.67
CA ALA A 7 70.50 -59.53 17.92
C ALA A 7 69.36 -58.63 17.38
N PRO A 8 69.18 -57.41 17.90
CA PRO A 8 68.13 -56.51 17.44
C PRO A 8 68.54 -55.78 16.15
N VAL A 9 67.60 -55.67 15.21
CA VAL A 9 67.73 -54.87 13.98
C VAL A 9 67.05 -53.52 14.21
N SER A 10 67.81 -52.43 14.10
CA SER A 10 67.29 -51.06 14.11
C SER A 10 66.70 -50.71 12.74
N LEU A 11 65.41 -50.37 12.70
CA LEU A 11 64.70 -49.92 11.50
C LEU A 11 64.71 -48.38 11.44
N ALA A 12 65.36 -47.82 10.43
CA ALA A 12 65.33 -46.38 10.14
C ALA A 12 64.06 -46.04 9.34
N ILE A 13 63.21 -45.15 9.86
CA ILE A 13 62.02 -44.64 9.18
C ILE A 13 62.40 -43.34 8.45
N SER A 14 62.33 -43.36 7.12
CA SER A 14 62.41 -42.17 6.28
C SER A 14 61.03 -41.50 6.20
N LEU A 15 60.93 -40.26 6.66
CA LEU A 15 59.73 -39.41 6.51
C LEU A 15 59.90 -38.53 5.26
N SER A 16 59.15 -38.83 4.21
CA SER A 16 59.00 -37.96 3.04
C SER A 16 57.86 -36.95 3.28
N SER A 17 58.19 -35.67 3.38
CA SER A 17 57.25 -34.57 3.49
C SER A 17 56.65 -34.21 2.11
N PHE A 18 55.35 -34.42 1.95
CA PHE A 18 54.58 -33.90 0.80
C PHE A 18 54.04 -32.50 1.14
N SER A 19 54.54 -31.47 0.45
CA SER A 19 53.99 -30.11 0.51
C SER A 19 52.79 -30.02 -0.45
N TYR A 20 51.58 -29.93 0.09
CA TYR A 20 50.39 -29.57 -0.67
C TYR A 20 50.32 -28.04 -0.82
N ILE A 21 50.52 -27.53 -2.04
CA ILE A 21 50.21 -26.14 -2.38
C ILE A 21 48.69 -26.07 -2.63
N LEU A 22 47.94 -25.53 -1.67
CA LEU A 22 46.55 -25.16 -1.85
C LEU A 22 46.49 -23.87 -2.69
N ALA A 23 46.17 -24.01 -3.97
CA ALA A 23 45.82 -22.87 -4.81
C ALA A 23 44.44 -22.35 -4.40
N THR A 24 44.39 -21.22 -3.71
CA THR A 24 43.14 -20.49 -3.45
C THR A 24 42.67 -19.84 -4.75
N GLN A 25 41.70 -20.44 -5.43
CA GLN A 25 40.94 -19.77 -6.49
C GLN A 25 40.07 -18.69 -5.85
N SER A 26 40.40 -17.42 -6.11
CA SER A 26 39.51 -16.30 -5.85
C SER A 26 38.31 -16.39 -6.79
N GLN A 27 37.16 -16.82 -6.29
CA GLN A 27 35.91 -16.67 -7.02
C GLN A 27 35.52 -15.19 -6.99
N GLU A 28 35.54 -14.56 -8.16
CA GLU A 28 35.03 -13.21 -8.36
C GLU A 28 33.52 -13.21 -8.04
N VAL A 29 33.14 -12.57 -6.94
CA VAL A 29 31.74 -12.41 -6.54
C VAL A 29 31.10 -11.45 -7.56
N LYS A 30 30.27 -11.99 -8.46
CA LYS A 30 29.44 -11.14 -9.32
C LYS A 30 28.57 -10.23 -8.43
N PRO A 31 28.59 -8.90 -8.62
CA PRO A 31 27.72 -8.02 -7.85
C PRO A 31 26.27 -8.40 -8.10
N ALA A 32 25.51 -8.56 -7.01
CA ALA A 32 24.07 -8.78 -7.09
C ALA A 32 23.43 -7.63 -7.89
N LYS A 33 22.58 -7.96 -8.86
CA LYS A 33 21.80 -6.97 -9.60
C LYS A 33 21.02 -6.14 -8.57
N ALA A 34 21.25 -4.83 -8.54
CA ALA A 34 20.49 -3.94 -7.66
C ALA A 34 18.98 -4.17 -7.91
N SER A 35 18.23 -4.48 -6.85
CA SER A 35 16.77 -4.54 -6.95
C SER A 35 16.28 -3.18 -7.40
N LYS A 36 15.40 -3.13 -8.41
CA LYS A 36 14.70 -1.89 -8.74
C LYS A 36 13.84 -1.45 -7.56
N ASP A 37 13.68 -0.15 -7.39
CA ASP A 37 12.80 0.41 -6.38
C ASP A 37 11.34 0.00 -6.67
N PRO A 38 10.58 -0.45 -5.66
CA PRO A 38 9.19 -0.82 -5.85
C PRO A 38 8.33 0.37 -6.33
N ILE A 39 7.48 0.12 -7.31
CA ILE A 39 6.46 1.06 -7.76
C ILE A 39 5.10 0.54 -7.32
N ILE A 40 4.30 1.37 -6.66
CA ILE A 40 2.92 1.06 -6.29
C ILE A 40 1.95 2.04 -6.96
N ALA A 41 0.70 1.61 -7.10
CA ALA A 41 -0.39 2.48 -7.56
C ALA A 41 -1.59 2.40 -6.60
N ALA A 42 -2.29 3.51 -6.40
CA ALA A 42 -3.42 3.61 -5.49
C ALA A 42 -4.57 4.44 -6.06
N ALA A 43 -5.81 4.02 -5.78
CA ALA A 43 -7.02 4.82 -5.91
C ALA A 43 -8.16 4.16 -5.10
N GLY A 44 -9.09 4.96 -4.58
CA GLY A 44 -10.35 4.53 -3.99
C GLY A 44 -11.51 4.81 -4.93
N ASP A 45 -12.72 4.38 -4.52
CA ASP A 45 -13.97 4.82 -5.13
C ASP A 45 -14.09 4.40 -6.60
N ILE A 46 -13.96 3.09 -6.81
CA ILE A 46 -13.56 2.51 -8.09
C ILE A 46 -14.75 2.13 -8.97
N ALA A 47 -15.36 0.97 -8.71
CA ALA A 47 -16.23 0.32 -9.68
C ALA A 47 -17.70 0.64 -9.40
N CYS A 48 -18.39 1.22 -10.37
CA CYS A 48 -19.83 1.36 -10.33
C CYS A 48 -20.54 0.00 -10.28
N ALA A 49 -21.74 -0.01 -9.69
CA ALA A 49 -22.65 -1.13 -9.78
C ALA A 49 -22.92 -1.50 -11.25
N PRO A 50 -23.00 -2.81 -11.59
CA PRO A 50 -23.33 -3.23 -12.96
C PRO A 50 -24.75 -2.81 -13.40
N THR A 51 -25.62 -2.48 -12.45
CA THR A 51 -26.98 -1.97 -12.66
C THR A 51 -27.04 -0.44 -12.82
N SER A 52 -25.93 0.28 -12.59
CA SER A 52 -25.90 1.72 -12.77
C SER A 52 -26.17 2.07 -14.24
N PRO A 53 -27.01 3.07 -14.55
CA PRO A 53 -27.19 3.54 -15.92
C PRO A 53 -25.88 4.05 -16.53
N ASN A 54 -24.94 4.51 -15.69
CA ASN A 54 -23.64 5.00 -16.12
C ASN A 54 -22.62 3.88 -16.34
N TYR A 55 -22.90 2.64 -15.92
CA TYR A 55 -21.96 1.52 -16.05
C TYR A 55 -21.55 1.30 -17.51
N ASN A 56 -22.50 1.38 -18.44
CA ASN A 56 -22.27 1.28 -19.89
C ASN A 56 -21.36 0.09 -20.26
N ARG A 57 -21.64 -1.10 -19.70
CA ARG A 57 -20.84 -2.33 -19.86
C ARG A 57 -19.36 -2.14 -19.48
N GLY A 58 -19.10 -1.32 -18.46
CA GLY A 58 -17.78 -0.96 -17.97
C GLY A 58 -17.06 0.12 -18.78
N ASN A 59 -17.69 0.71 -19.81
CA ASN A 59 -17.07 1.81 -20.56
C ASN A 59 -17.33 3.19 -19.93
N GLY A 60 -18.25 3.29 -18.97
CA GLY A 60 -18.60 4.56 -18.33
C GLY A 60 -19.38 5.53 -19.22
N THR A 61 -19.65 6.70 -18.66
CA THR A 61 -20.16 7.90 -19.35
C THR A 61 -19.03 8.93 -19.46
N ALA A 62 -19.35 10.19 -19.77
CA ALA A 62 -18.35 11.25 -19.83
C ALA A 62 -17.82 11.66 -18.43
N ASP A 63 -18.58 11.36 -17.39
CA ASP A 63 -18.44 11.91 -16.05
C ASP A 63 -18.55 10.86 -14.93
N ALA A 64 -18.76 9.58 -15.25
CA ALA A 64 -18.97 8.52 -14.26
C ALA A 64 -18.57 7.13 -14.77
N CYS A 65 -18.26 6.24 -13.83
CA CYS A 65 -17.92 4.84 -14.07
C CYS A 65 -16.68 4.61 -14.94
N HIS A 66 -15.61 5.37 -14.69
CA HIS A 66 -14.32 5.32 -15.41
C HIS A 66 -13.38 4.20 -14.93
N MET A 67 -13.89 3.20 -14.18
CA MET A 67 -13.08 2.14 -13.57
C MET A 67 -12.26 1.33 -14.58
N LYS A 68 -12.74 1.18 -15.83
CA LYS A 68 -11.99 0.51 -16.91
C LYS A 68 -10.83 1.39 -17.41
N ALA A 69 -11.07 2.70 -17.55
CA ALA A 69 -10.07 3.65 -18.02
C ALA A 69 -8.91 3.76 -17.01
N THR A 70 -9.22 3.92 -15.72
CA THR A 70 -8.21 3.91 -14.65
C THR A 70 -7.52 2.55 -14.51
N SER A 71 -8.26 1.45 -14.66
CA SER A 71 -7.67 0.11 -14.64
C SER A 71 -6.66 -0.12 -15.78
N ASN A 72 -6.81 0.53 -16.94
CA ASN A 72 -5.83 0.41 -18.02
C ASN A 72 -4.47 1.05 -17.66
N LEU A 73 -4.41 1.93 -16.66
CA LEU A 73 -3.17 2.57 -16.19
C LEU A 73 -2.30 1.62 -15.35
N ILE A 74 -2.91 0.60 -14.74
CA ILE A 74 -2.24 -0.30 -13.78
C ILE A 74 -1.96 -1.70 -14.35
N VAL A 75 -2.56 -2.06 -15.48
CA VAL A 75 -2.27 -3.33 -16.18
C VAL A 75 -0.96 -3.21 -16.95
N ASN A 76 -0.07 -4.21 -16.82
CA ASN A 76 1.25 -4.25 -17.46
C ASN A 76 2.15 -3.04 -17.13
N ALA A 77 1.93 -2.40 -15.98
CA ALA A 77 2.65 -1.18 -15.56
C ALA A 77 3.90 -1.45 -14.69
N ASP A 78 4.38 -2.70 -14.63
CA ASP A 78 5.54 -3.13 -13.81
C ASP A 78 5.41 -2.72 -12.32
N LEU A 79 4.20 -2.85 -11.77
CA LEU A 79 3.89 -2.50 -10.39
C LEU A 79 4.21 -3.66 -9.44
N ALA A 80 4.77 -3.33 -8.29
CA ALA A 80 4.98 -4.27 -7.20
C ALA A 80 3.66 -4.60 -6.49
N VAL A 81 2.84 -3.57 -6.19
CA VAL A 81 1.57 -3.68 -5.48
C VAL A 81 0.57 -2.64 -5.97
N VAL A 82 -0.72 -2.97 -5.96
CA VAL A 82 -1.83 -2.03 -6.17
C VAL A 82 -2.68 -1.92 -4.91
N LEU A 83 -3.02 -0.68 -4.51
CA LEU A 83 -3.77 -0.34 -3.30
C LEU A 83 -5.15 0.24 -3.64
N PRO A 84 -6.21 -0.59 -3.71
CA PRO A 84 -7.58 -0.09 -3.65
C PRO A 84 -7.85 0.52 -2.27
N LEU A 85 -8.23 1.80 -2.23
CA LEU A 85 -8.39 2.58 -0.99
C LEU A 85 -9.82 2.54 -0.41
N GLY A 86 -10.47 1.38 -0.48
CA GLY A 86 -11.88 1.21 -0.10
C GLY A 86 -12.87 1.69 -1.16
N ASP A 87 -14.14 1.31 -0.97
CA ASP A 87 -15.23 1.54 -1.91
C ASP A 87 -14.89 1.03 -3.31
N ILE A 88 -14.58 -0.26 -3.30
CA ILE A 88 -14.00 -0.98 -4.42
C ILE A 88 -15.12 -1.40 -5.38
N GLN A 89 -16.26 -1.81 -4.83
CA GLN A 89 -17.45 -2.15 -5.59
C GLN A 89 -18.72 -1.50 -5.02
N TYR A 90 -19.32 -0.62 -5.82
CA TYR A 90 -20.56 0.08 -5.51
C TYR A 90 -21.82 -0.65 -6.00
N GLU A 91 -23.01 -0.27 -5.55
CA GLU A 91 -23.29 0.49 -4.30
C GLU A 91 -23.26 -0.44 -3.08
N THR A 92 -23.21 -1.74 -3.34
CA THR A 92 -23.13 -2.78 -2.34
C THR A 92 -22.16 -3.79 -2.90
N GLY A 93 -21.07 -4.05 -2.16
CA GLY A 93 -19.98 -4.94 -2.55
C GLY A 93 -20.36 -6.42 -2.64
N THR A 94 -21.44 -6.77 -3.34
CA THR A 94 -21.93 -8.14 -3.49
C THR A 94 -21.00 -8.96 -4.38
N ALA A 95 -20.96 -10.28 -4.16
CA ALA A 95 -20.17 -11.20 -4.99
C ALA A 95 -20.51 -11.08 -6.49
N SER A 96 -21.80 -10.92 -6.81
CA SER A 96 -22.28 -10.72 -8.19
C SER A 96 -21.77 -9.42 -8.80
N ALA A 97 -21.80 -8.31 -8.06
CA ALA A 97 -21.27 -7.04 -8.53
C ALA A 97 -19.75 -7.12 -8.73
N PHE A 98 -19.02 -7.71 -7.77
CA PHE A 98 -17.58 -7.97 -7.92
C PHE A 98 -17.28 -8.72 -9.23
N GLN A 99 -18.00 -9.81 -9.50
CA GLN A 99 -17.81 -10.61 -10.72
C GLN A 99 -18.12 -9.82 -12.01
N GLN A 100 -19.15 -8.97 -12.00
CA GLN A 100 -19.65 -8.31 -13.22
C GLN A 100 -18.98 -6.98 -13.55
N SER A 101 -18.42 -6.26 -12.57
CA SER A 101 -17.91 -4.90 -12.76
C SER A 101 -16.46 -4.70 -12.27
N TYR A 102 -16.14 -5.05 -11.03
CA TYR A 102 -14.78 -4.90 -10.51
C TYR A 102 -13.79 -5.90 -11.12
N ASN A 103 -14.14 -7.19 -11.13
CA ASN A 103 -13.30 -8.27 -11.63
C ASN A 103 -12.82 -8.08 -13.10
N PRO A 104 -13.68 -7.71 -14.06
CA PRO A 104 -13.23 -7.48 -15.44
C PRO A 104 -12.39 -6.20 -15.63
N THR A 105 -12.32 -5.34 -14.62
CA THR A 105 -11.57 -4.08 -14.66
C THR A 105 -10.39 -4.13 -13.70
N TRP A 106 -10.48 -3.55 -12.51
CA TRP A 106 -9.40 -3.53 -11.53
C TRP A 106 -9.01 -4.92 -11.03
N GLY A 107 -9.92 -5.90 -11.05
CA GLY A 107 -9.59 -7.30 -10.75
C GLY A 107 -8.58 -7.94 -11.69
N ARG A 108 -8.28 -7.33 -12.85
CA ARG A 108 -7.21 -7.76 -13.77
C ARG A 108 -5.83 -7.79 -13.12
N VAL A 109 -5.61 -7.06 -12.03
CA VAL A 109 -4.35 -7.03 -11.27
C VAL A 109 -4.46 -7.61 -9.86
N LYS A 110 -5.53 -8.38 -9.59
CA LYS A 110 -5.83 -8.94 -8.26
C LYS A 110 -4.67 -9.67 -7.60
N SER A 111 -3.79 -10.32 -8.37
CA SER A 111 -2.63 -11.06 -7.87
C SER A 111 -1.61 -10.19 -7.14
N ILE A 112 -1.58 -8.88 -7.40
CA ILE A 112 -0.70 -7.90 -6.76
C ILE A 112 -1.49 -6.88 -5.92
N THR A 113 -2.76 -7.15 -5.63
CA THR A 113 -3.62 -6.23 -4.88
C THR A 113 -3.47 -6.41 -3.36
N ARG A 114 -3.47 -5.29 -2.65
CA ARG A 114 -3.57 -5.17 -1.19
C ARG A 114 -4.63 -4.11 -0.88
N PRO A 115 -5.90 -4.51 -0.68
CA PRO A 115 -7.02 -3.57 -0.54
C PRO A 115 -7.25 -3.13 0.90
N ALA A 116 -7.70 -1.89 1.08
CA ALA A 116 -8.42 -1.45 2.26
C ALA A 116 -9.93 -1.59 2.01
N VAL A 117 -10.70 -1.83 3.07
CA VAL A 117 -12.16 -1.97 3.00
C VAL A 117 -12.85 -0.60 3.17
N GLY A 118 -13.85 -0.30 2.34
CA GLY A 118 -14.66 0.92 2.45
C GLY A 118 -16.07 0.66 2.99
N ASN A 119 -16.88 1.71 3.11
CA ASN A 119 -18.22 1.60 3.68
C ASN A 119 -19.20 0.88 2.75
N HIS A 120 -19.00 0.93 1.42
CA HIS A 120 -19.86 0.22 0.47
C HIS A 120 -19.65 -1.31 0.48
N GLU A 121 -18.52 -1.79 0.97
CA GLU A 121 -18.32 -3.23 1.19
C GLU A 121 -19.14 -3.75 2.38
N TYR A 122 -19.28 -2.95 3.44
CA TYR A 122 -20.11 -3.26 4.62
C TYR A 122 -21.62 -3.14 4.39
N ALA A 123 -22.05 -2.69 3.21
CA ALA A 123 -23.44 -2.86 2.78
C ALA A 123 -23.81 -4.35 2.58
N THR A 124 -22.82 -5.25 2.59
CA THR A 124 -23.02 -6.68 2.86
C THR A 124 -22.64 -7.00 4.31
N THR A 125 -23.37 -7.90 4.97
CA THR A 125 -23.10 -8.27 6.38
C THR A 125 -21.63 -8.65 6.58
N GLY A 126 -20.93 -7.91 7.43
CA GLY A 126 -19.52 -8.12 7.76
C GLY A 126 -18.57 -8.02 6.56
N ALA A 127 -18.96 -7.31 5.49
CA ALA A 127 -18.22 -7.23 4.23
C ALA A 127 -17.83 -8.61 3.66
N LYS A 128 -18.66 -9.64 3.90
CA LYS A 128 -18.32 -11.04 3.61
C LYS A 128 -17.89 -11.30 2.17
N ASP A 129 -18.51 -10.60 1.22
CA ASP A 129 -18.27 -10.79 -0.21
C ASP A 129 -16.94 -10.15 -0.64
N TYR A 130 -16.56 -9.03 -0.02
CA TYR A 130 -15.24 -8.42 -0.16
C TYR A 130 -14.14 -9.36 0.35
N TYR A 131 -14.29 -9.88 1.57
CA TYR A 131 -13.30 -10.80 2.14
C TYR A 131 -13.25 -12.13 1.38
N SER A 132 -14.39 -12.64 0.90
CA SER A 132 -14.40 -13.82 0.04
C SER A 132 -13.72 -13.57 -1.31
N TYR A 133 -13.86 -12.36 -1.87
CA TYR A 133 -13.23 -12.03 -3.14
C TYR A 133 -11.71 -11.90 -2.99
N PHE A 134 -11.22 -11.12 -2.03
CA PHE A 134 -9.78 -10.86 -1.88
C PHE A 134 -9.02 -11.92 -1.07
N GLY A 135 -9.70 -12.68 -0.22
CA GLY A 135 -9.07 -13.68 0.65
C GLY A 135 -7.98 -13.06 1.53
N ALA A 136 -6.86 -13.80 1.69
CA ALA A 136 -5.75 -13.37 2.53
C ALA A 136 -5.11 -12.03 2.12
N ALA A 137 -5.34 -11.54 0.90
CA ALA A 137 -4.84 -10.23 0.48
C ALA A 137 -5.48 -9.08 1.26
N ALA A 138 -6.69 -9.27 1.80
CA ALA A 138 -7.42 -8.28 2.61
C ALA A 138 -7.18 -8.45 4.13
N GLY A 139 -6.18 -9.25 4.53
CA GLY A 139 -5.88 -9.52 5.93
C GLY A 139 -6.87 -10.50 6.59
N ASP A 140 -6.88 -10.51 7.92
CA ASP A 140 -7.83 -11.28 8.71
C ASP A 140 -9.24 -10.70 8.56
N SER A 141 -10.18 -11.49 8.04
CA SER A 141 -11.56 -11.04 7.77
C SER A 141 -12.35 -10.66 9.02
N SER A 142 -11.89 -11.04 10.21
CA SER A 142 -12.48 -10.59 11.49
C SER A 142 -12.01 -9.19 11.91
N LYS A 143 -11.03 -8.62 11.20
CA LYS A 143 -10.36 -7.36 11.55
C LYS A 143 -10.40 -6.35 10.41
N GLY A 144 -9.99 -6.75 9.21
CA GLY A 144 -9.90 -5.87 8.04
C GLY A 144 -8.72 -4.89 8.04
N TYR A 145 -7.74 -5.08 8.93
CA TYR A 145 -6.50 -4.32 9.00
C TYR A 145 -5.29 -5.26 9.09
N TYR A 146 -4.17 -4.85 8.50
CA TYR A 146 -2.96 -5.66 8.35
C TYR A 146 -1.75 -4.79 7.96
N SER A 147 -0.55 -5.34 8.10
CA SER A 147 0.70 -4.68 7.68
C SER A 147 1.61 -5.63 6.91
N TYR A 148 2.53 -5.08 6.12
CA TYR A 148 3.51 -5.82 5.33
C TYR A 148 4.65 -4.91 4.87
N ASN A 149 5.73 -5.49 4.35
CA ASN A 149 6.89 -4.73 3.87
C ASN A 149 7.01 -4.83 2.34
N ILE A 150 7.39 -3.72 1.70
CA ILE A 150 7.83 -3.68 0.30
C ILE A 150 9.17 -2.94 0.23
N GLY A 151 10.23 -3.60 -0.21
CA GLY A 151 11.57 -3.00 -0.20
C GLY A 151 12.00 -2.64 1.23
N LYS A 152 12.21 -1.34 1.49
CA LYS A 152 12.54 -0.81 2.83
C LYS A 152 11.35 -0.13 3.53
N TRP A 153 10.19 -0.14 2.89
CA TRP A 153 8.98 0.51 3.42
C TRP A 153 8.15 -0.47 4.23
N HIS A 154 7.63 0.04 5.35
CA HIS A 154 6.57 -0.61 6.09
C HIS A 154 5.22 -0.03 5.66
N ILE A 155 4.30 -0.91 5.29
CA ILE A 155 3.01 -0.56 4.70
C ILE A 155 1.89 -1.07 5.60
N ILE A 156 0.96 -0.19 5.97
CA ILE A 156 -0.12 -0.47 6.92
C ILE A 156 -1.48 -0.19 6.27
N ALA A 157 -2.35 -1.19 6.25
CA ALA A 157 -3.75 -1.07 5.85
C ALA A 157 -4.65 -1.01 7.09
N LEU A 158 -5.43 0.05 7.25
CA LEU A 158 -6.40 0.19 8.34
C LEU A 158 -7.84 0.08 7.84
N ASN A 159 -8.72 -0.35 8.73
CA ASN A 159 -10.17 -0.40 8.52
C ASN A 159 -10.82 0.79 9.22
N SER A 160 -11.29 1.76 8.43
CA SER A 160 -11.92 2.98 8.92
C SER A 160 -13.44 2.86 9.15
N ASN A 161 -14.01 1.66 9.09
CA ASN A 161 -15.43 1.43 9.41
C ASN A 161 -15.58 1.17 10.91
N CYS A 162 -15.38 2.20 11.72
CA CYS A 162 -15.13 2.07 13.16
C CYS A 162 -16.20 1.28 13.93
N SER A 163 -17.47 1.36 13.53
CA SER A 163 -18.56 0.58 14.13
C SER A 163 -18.42 -0.92 13.94
N GLU A 164 -17.73 -1.36 12.89
CA GLU A 164 -17.57 -2.76 12.49
C GLU A 164 -16.40 -3.45 13.20
N VAL A 165 -15.47 -2.67 13.76
CA VAL A 165 -14.17 -3.17 14.26
C VAL A 165 -13.86 -2.80 15.70
N GLY A 166 -14.88 -2.42 16.47
CA GLY A 166 -14.71 -2.07 17.89
C GLY A 166 -14.08 -0.68 18.12
N GLY A 167 -14.18 0.21 17.14
CA GLY A 167 -13.72 1.59 17.20
C GLY A 167 -12.41 1.85 16.45
N CYS A 168 -12.12 3.15 16.23
CA CYS A 168 -10.86 3.65 15.67
C CYS A 168 -10.12 4.63 16.60
N GLY A 169 -10.73 4.97 17.75
CA GLY A 169 -10.16 5.89 18.71
C GLY A 169 -9.09 5.24 19.60
N ALA A 170 -8.49 6.06 20.47
CA ALA A 170 -7.49 5.63 21.44
C ALA A 170 -8.03 4.48 22.31
N GLY A 171 -7.24 3.42 22.45
CA GLY A 171 -7.61 2.22 23.20
C GLY A 171 -8.55 1.25 22.46
N SER A 172 -8.92 1.53 21.22
CA SER A 172 -9.62 0.54 20.38
C SER A 172 -8.69 -0.64 20.04
N PRO A 173 -9.23 -1.85 19.76
CA PRO A 173 -8.40 -3.00 19.42
C PRO A 173 -7.46 -2.75 18.23
N GLN A 174 -7.93 -2.01 17.22
CA GLN A 174 -7.15 -1.67 16.04
C GLN A 174 -6.05 -0.63 16.35
N GLU A 175 -6.34 0.38 17.17
CA GLU A 175 -5.34 1.39 17.55
C GLU A 175 -4.22 0.77 18.41
N GLN A 176 -4.56 -0.08 19.38
CA GLN A 176 -3.56 -0.81 20.18
C GLN A 176 -2.70 -1.74 19.31
N TRP A 177 -3.32 -2.38 18.30
CA TRP A 177 -2.60 -3.16 17.31
C TRP A 177 -1.65 -2.29 16.49
N LEU A 178 -2.10 -1.11 16.02
CA LEU A 178 -1.29 -0.18 15.25
C LEU A 178 -0.05 0.28 16.05
N GLN A 179 -0.21 0.64 17.32
CA GLN A 179 0.92 1.02 18.19
C GLN A 179 1.93 -0.13 18.32
N ALA A 180 1.44 -1.36 18.52
CA ALA A 180 2.31 -2.53 18.62
C ALA A 180 3.04 -2.82 17.31
N ASP A 181 2.35 -2.69 16.17
CA ASP A 181 2.89 -2.90 14.83
C ASP A 181 3.98 -1.87 14.50
N LEU A 182 3.72 -0.58 14.73
CA LEU A 182 4.70 0.50 14.53
C LEU A 182 5.94 0.29 15.41
N LYS A 183 5.76 -0.10 16.67
CA LYS A 183 6.88 -0.41 17.57
C LYS A 183 7.71 -1.61 17.11
N ALA A 184 7.08 -2.62 16.52
CA ALA A 184 7.76 -3.80 16.00
C ALA A 184 8.51 -3.53 14.69
N HIS A 185 8.15 -2.44 13.99
CA HIS A 185 8.72 -2.06 12.70
C HIS A 185 9.31 -0.64 12.74
N PRO A 186 10.44 -0.42 13.44
CA PRO A 186 11.18 0.84 13.36
C PRO A 186 11.84 0.95 11.99
N SER A 187 11.04 1.21 10.96
CA SER A 187 11.43 1.32 9.57
C SER A 187 11.70 2.78 9.24
N ALA A 188 12.65 3.03 8.36
CA ALA A 188 12.98 4.39 7.94
C ALA A 188 11.84 5.07 7.18
N CYS A 189 10.92 4.32 6.56
CA CYS A 189 9.81 4.86 5.80
C CYS A 189 8.55 4.05 6.07
N THR A 190 7.47 4.75 6.44
CA THR A 190 6.15 4.13 6.69
C THR A 190 5.08 4.79 5.84
N LEU A 191 4.23 3.98 5.21
CA LEU A 191 3.01 4.41 4.51
C LEU A 191 1.82 3.71 5.15
N ALA A 192 0.80 4.48 5.51
CA ALA A 192 -0.49 3.95 5.94
C ALA A 192 -1.59 4.28 4.93
N TYR A 193 -2.61 3.44 4.83
CA TYR A 193 -3.76 3.69 3.96
C TYR A 193 -5.04 3.08 4.52
N TRP A 194 -6.15 3.77 4.31
CA TRP A 194 -7.50 3.35 4.68
C TRP A 194 -8.55 4.15 3.90
N HIS A 195 -9.84 3.91 4.10
CA HIS A 195 -10.87 4.51 3.25
C HIS A 195 -11.18 5.98 3.57
N HIS A 196 -11.72 6.27 4.76
CA HIS A 196 -12.23 7.60 5.13
C HIS A 196 -11.11 8.58 5.55
N PRO A 197 -10.95 9.76 4.91
CA PRO A 197 -9.82 10.66 5.18
C PRO A 197 -9.88 11.34 6.55
N ARG A 198 -8.70 11.56 7.16
CA ARG A 198 -8.59 12.41 8.35
C ARG A 198 -8.75 13.89 8.00
N PHE A 199 -8.09 14.33 6.93
CA PHE A 199 -8.21 15.68 6.38
C PHE A 199 -8.77 15.63 4.96
N SER A 200 -9.78 16.44 4.66
CA SER A 200 -10.32 16.53 3.30
C SER A 200 -11.05 17.86 3.10
N SER A 201 -10.85 18.47 1.93
CA SER A 201 -11.62 19.62 1.45
C SER A 201 -12.88 19.22 0.68
N GLY A 202 -13.05 17.92 0.46
CA GLY A 202 -14.12 17.32 -0.33
C GLY A 202 -15.50 17.46 0.30
N LYS A 203 -16.45 16.69 -0.21
CA LYS A 203 -17.84 16.72 0.22
C LYS A 203 -18.04 16.16 1.63
N HIS A 204 -17.30 15.11 1.98
CA HIS A 204 -17.37 14.43 3.27
C HIS A 204 -16.48 15.12 4.30
N GLY A 205 -15.34 15.66 3.87
CA GLY A 205 -14.52 16.56 4.67
C GLY A 205 -13.69 15.83 5.73
N SER A 206 -13.05 16.62 6.61
CA SER A 206 -12.20 16.08 7.68
C SER A 206 -13.00 15.32 8.75
N ASP A 207 -12.50 14.16 9.19
CA ASP A 207 -13.13 13.32 10.22
C ASP A 207 -12.16 13.03 11.39
N SER A 208 -12.48 13.53 12.59
CA SER A 208 -11.66 13.36 13.79
C SER A 208 -11.71 11.96 14.40
N ASN A 209 -12.54 11.03 13.91
CA ASN A 209 -12.54 9.65 14.37
C ASN A 209 -11.18 8.94 14.18
N TYR A 210 -10.35 9.46 13.27
CA TYR A 210 -9.02 8.92 12.95
C TYR A 210 -7.87 9.69 13.62
N ASP A 211 -8.16 10.54 14.61
CA ASP A 211 -7.15 11.30 15.35
C ASP A 211 -6.09 10.41 16.00
N ALA A 212 -6.52 9.28 16.60
CA ALA A 212 -5.61 8.38 17.29
C ALA A 212 -4.64 7.70 16.31
N PHE A 213 -5.14 7.22 15.16
CA PHE A 213 -4.28 6.68 14.10
C PHE A 213 -3.26 7.71 13.62
N TRP A 214 -3.69 8.96 13.38
CA TRP A 214 -2.80 10.02 12.93
C TRP A 214 -1.74 10.37 13.98
N GLN A 215 -2.10 10.38 15.26
CA GLN A 215 -1.15 10.62 16.36
C GLN A 215 -0.09 9.52 16.45
N ASP A 216 -0.48 8.25 16.40
CA ASP A 216 0.45 7.11 16.47
C ASP A 216 1.39 7.07 15.26
N LEU A 217 0.85 7.29 14.06
CA LEU A 217 1.62 7.36 12.82
C LEU A 217 2.63 8.52 12.86
N TYR A 218 2.20 9.71 13.28
CA TYR A 218 3.10 10.88 13.37
C TYR A 218 4.18 10.68 14.43
N ALA A 219 3.82 10.11 15.59
CA ALA A 219 4.77 9.81 16.65
C ALA A 219 5.83 8.78 16.22
N SER A 220 5.48 7.89 15.28
CA SER A 220 6.36 6.85 14.75
C SER A 220 7.10 7.25 13.47
N GLY A 221 6.96 8.50 12.99
CA GLY A 221 7.62 8.99 11.79
C GLY A 221 7.05 8.44 10.48
N ALA A 222 5.72 8.32 10.39
CA ALA A 222 5.10 7.94 9.11
C ALA A 222 5.19 9.06 8.07
N GLU A 223 5.37 8.68 6.81
CA GLU A 223 5.62 9.62 5.72
C GLU A 223 4.35 9.96 4.96
N ILE A 224 3.54 8.94 4.68
CA ILE A 224 2.42 9.03 3.74
C ILE A 224 1.17 8.41 4.36
N VAL A 225 0.06 9.10 4.20
CA VAL A 225 -1.29 8.56 4.37
C VAL A 225 -2.07 8.65 3.06
N LEU A 226 -2.68 7.55 2.64
CA LEU A 226 -3.54 7.49 1.46
C LEU A 226 -4.98 7.17 1.84
N ASN A 227 -5.92 7.94 1.30
CA ASN A 227 -7.36 7.77 1.49
C ASN A 227 -8.17 7.85 0.20
N GLY A 228 -9.42 7.39 0.25
CA GLY A 228 -10.44 7.60 -0.79
C GLY A 228 -11.64 8.36 -0.20
N HIS A 229 -12.85 7.82 -0.43
CA HIS A 229 -14.16 8.24 0.09
C HIS A 229 -14.67 9.56 -0.46
N ASP A 230 -13.86 10.61 -0.35
CA ASP A 230 -14.08 11.84 -1.08
C ASP A 230 -13.66 11.65 -2.53
N HIS A 231 -14.61 11.82 -3.44
CA HIS A 231 -14.45 11.51 -4.85
C HIS A 231 -13.70 12.62 -5.59
N ASP A 232 -12.46 12.84 -5.19
CA ASP A 232 -11.55 13.84 -5.72
C ASP A 232 -10.08 13.40 -5.54
N TYR A 233 -9.18 14.16 -6.14
CA TYR A 233 -7.76 14.14 -5.83
C TYR A 233 -7.43 15.36 -4.97
N GLU A 234 -6.80 15.12 -3.83
CA GLU A 234 -6.27 16.18 -2.99
C GLU A 234 -4.91 15.78 -2.40
N ARG A 235 -3.94 16.69 -2.45
CA ARG A 235 -2.65 16.55 -1.77
C ARG A 235 -2.45 17.65 -0.74
N PHE A 236 -2.06 17.25 0.45
CA PHE A 236 -1.73 18.14 1.56
C PHE A 236 -0.21 18.38 1.67
N ALA A 237 0.18 19.50 2.29
CA ALA A 237 1.53 19.67 2.83
C ALA A 237 1.78 18.67 3.97
N PRO A 238 3.05 18.29 4.27
CA PRO A 238 3.39 17.52 5.44
C PRO A 238 2.86 18.22 6.70
N GLN A 239 2.07 17.52 7.52
CA GLN A 239 1.40 18.14 8.65
C GLN A 239 1.33 17.27 9.90
N SER A 240 1.34 17.95 11.04
CA SER A 240 1.14 17.39 12.38
C SER A 240 -0.32 17.01 12.63
N PRO A 241 -0.62 16.25 13.71
CA PRO A 241 -2.02 15.91 14.08
C PRO A 241 -2.94 17.13 14.28
N SER A 242 -2.37 18.31 14.54
CA SER A 242 -3.12 19.56 14.71
C SER A 242 -3.38 20.33 13.39
N ALA A 243 -3.17 19.70 12.23
CA ALA A 243 -3.25 20.32 10.90
C ALA A 243 -2.33 21.55 10.73
N LYS A 244 -1.18 21.55 11.40
CA LYS A 244 -0.12 22.53 11.18
C LYS A 244 0.96 21.93 10.29
N VAL A 245 1.43 22.70 9.32
CA VAL A 245 2.59 22.33 8.49
C VAL A 245 3.78 21.98 9.38
N ASP A 246 4.39 20.84 9.11
CA ASP A 246 5.63 20.38 9.72
C ASP A 246 6.47 19.71 8.62
N GLU A 247 7.32 20.49 7.96
CA GLU A 247 8.18 20.00 6.87
C GLU A 247 9.26 19.01 7.33
N LYS A 248 9.44 18.81 8.65
CA LYS A 248 10.47 17.92 9.19
C LYS A 248 9.92 16.57 9.63
N ARG A 249 8.68 16.53 10.13
CA ARG A 249 8.08 15.30 10.67
C ARG A 249 6.61 15.10 10.29
N GLY A 250 6.05 16.01 9.51
CA GLY A 250 4.66 15.95 9.12
C GLY A 250 4.39 14.78 8.18
N ILE A 251 3.21 14.19 8.30
CA ILE A 251 2.75 13.18 7.35
C ILE A 251 2.16 13.90 6.14
N ARG A 252 2.50 13.46 4.93
CA ARG A 252 1.84 13.90 3.70
C ARG A 252 0.59 13.06 3.45
N GLN A 253 -0.59 13.68 3.44
CA GLN A 253 -1.83 13.02 3.06
C GLN A 253 -2.15 13.20 1.58
N PHE A 254 -2.69 12.14 0.97
CA PHE A 254 -3.39 12.19 -0.30
C PHE A 254 -4.81 11.64 -0.15
N VAL A 255 -5.81 12.36 -0.67
CA VAL A 255 -7.12 11.81 -1.02
C VAL A 255 -7.05 11.45 -2.50
N VAL A 256 -7.35 10.19 -2.82
CA VAL A 256 -7.25 9.61 -4.17
C VAL A 256 -8.55 8.85 -4.48
N GLY A 257 -9.70 9.48 -4.27
CA GLY A 257 -11.02 8.93 -4.63
C GLY A 257 -11.33 9.09 -6.12
N THR A 258 -10.33 8.80 -6.95
CA THR A 258 -10.34 9.04 -8.41
C THR A 258 -10.48 7.75 -9.21
N GLY A 259 -10.86 6.65 -8.56
CA GLY A 259 -10.84 5.30 -9.13
C GLY A 259 -11.86 5.07 -10.22
N GLY A 260 -13.00 5.77 -10.19
CA GLY A 260 -13.88 5.83 -11.35
C GLY A 260 -15.36 6.06 -11.10
N LYS A 261 -15.91 5.98 -9.87
CA LYS A 261 -17.37 6.00 -9.69
C LYS A 261 -18.03 7.27 -10.22
N ASN A 262 -17.73 8.40 -9.61
CA ASN A 262 -18.16 9.76 -9.97
C ASN A 262 -17.15 10.72 -9.32
N HIS A 263 -17.32 12.04 -9.50
CA HIS A 263 -16.60 13.04 -8.71
C HIS A 263 -17.55 13.85 -7.82
N TYR A 264 -17.01 14.41 -6.74
CA TYR A 264 -17.68 15.42 -5.93
C TYR A 264 -17.01 16.79 -6.11
N ARG A 265 -17.76 17.86 -5.80
CA ARG A 265 -17.15 19.19 -5.67
C ARG A 265 -16.49 19.34 -4.29
N PHE A 266 -15.42 20.12 -4.25
CA PHE A 266 -14.89 20.63 -2.98
C PHE A 266 -15.91 21.55 -2.29
N VAL A 267 -16.04 21.41 -0.98
CA VAL A 267 -17.01 22.18 -0.17
C VAL A 267 -16.30 23.23 0.67
N SER A 268 -15.23 22.86 1.37
CA SER A 268 -14.49 23.78 2.24
C SER A 268 -13.01 23.46 2.18
N ASN A 269 -12.23 24.40 1.65
CA ASN A 269 -10.78 24.25 1.53
C ASN A 269 -10.13 24.18 2.91
N GLN A 270 -9.51 23.05 3.22
CA GLN A 270 -8.78 22.86 4.47
C GLN A 270 -7.43 23.58 4.44
N PRO A 271 -6.89 23.96 5.62
CA PRO A 271 -5.50 24.35 5.75
C PRO A 271 -4.57 23.30 5.14
N ASN A 272 -3.44 23.76 4.58
CA ASN A 272 -2.39 22.92 3.99
C ASN A 272 -2.80 22.09 2.76
N SER A 273 -4.04 22.20 2.27
CA SER A 273 -4.43 21.70 0.95
C SER A 273 -3.61 22.41 -0.13
N GLN A 274 -2.75 21.68 -0.85
CA GLN A 274 -1.81 22.23 -1.82
C GLN A 274 -2.27 22.03 -3.27
N VAL A 275 -2.84 20.87 -3.58
CA VAL A 275 -3.34 20.52 -4.91
C VAL A 275 -4.69 19.86 -4.78
N ARG A 276 -5.61 20.22 -5.68
CA ARG A 276 -6.98 19.71 -5.73
C ARG A 276 -7.40 19.50 -7.19
N ASN A 277 -8.05 18.39 -7.47
CA ASN A 277 -8.71 18.11 -8.74
C ASN A 277 -9.97 17.28 -8.50
N SER A 278 -11.06 17.62 -9.18
CA SER A 278 -12.35 16.92 -9.05
C SER A 278 -13.03 16.68 -10.39
N ASP A 279 -12.25 16.55 -11.46
CA ASP A 279 -12.74 16.38 -12.84
C ASP A 279 -11.94 15.39 -13.69
N THR A 280 -10.91 14.78 -13.10
CA THR A 280 -10.00 13.85 -13.76
C THR A 280 -9.85 12.58 -12.94
N TYR A 281 -10.27 11.47 -13.52
CA TYR A 281 -10.00 10.13 -13.01
C TYR A 281 -8.55 9.73 -13.27
N GLY A 282 -8.00 8.89 -12.40
CA GLY A 282 -6.61 8.48 -12.47
C GLY A 282 -6.18 7.68 -11.26
N VAL A 283 -4.87 7.42 -11.18
CA VAL A 283 -4.25 6.71 -10.06
C VAL A 283 -3.05 7.49 -9.56
N LEU A 284 -2.81 7.44 -8.25
CA LEU A 284 -1.56 7.91 -7.67
C LEU A 284 -0.51 6.80 -7.83
N LYS A 285 0.60 7.08 -8.50
CA LYS A 285 1.79 6.22 -8.51
C LYS A 285 2.80 6.72 -7.52
N LEU A 286 3.40 5.79 -6.76
CA LEU A 286 4.52 6.07 -5.86
C LEU A 286 5.69 5.16 -6.22
N THR A 287 6.88 5.73 -6.37
CA THR A 287 8.13 4.95 -6.39
C THR A 287 8.76 5.06 -5.02
N LEU A 288 9.00 3.91 -4.39
CA LEU A 288 9.43 3.77 -3.01
C LEU A 288 10.94 3.52 -2.96
N HIS A 289 11.73 4.57 -2.77
CA HIS A 289 13.18 4.44 -2.61
C HIS A 289 13.51 4.04 -1.15
N PRO A 290 14.74 3.58 -0.85
CA PRO A 290 15.10 3.16 0.51
C PRO A 290 14.91 4.20 1.63
N GLN A 291 14.98 5.50 1.31
CA GLN A 291 14.93 6.62 2.26
C GLN A 291 14.15 7.83 1.70
N SER A 292 13.39 7.64 0.63
CA SER A 292 12.65 8.71 -0.03
C SER A 292 11.54 8.12 -0.90
N TYR A 293 10.69 8.97 -1.44
CA TYR A 293 9.68 8.58 -2.41
C TYR A 293 9.51 9.66 -3.48
N THR A 294 9.01 9.23 -4.63
CA THR A 294 8.47 10.11 -5.66
C THR A 294 7.01 9.77 -5.87
N TRP A 295 6.20 10.77 -6.18
CA TRP A 295 4.79 10.58 -6.54
C TRP A 295 4.47 11.20 -7.90
N GLU A 296 3.49 10.60 -8.56
CA GLU A 296 2.89 11.11 -9.78
C GLU A 296 1.41 10.71 -9.83
N PHE A 297 0.51 11.67 -9.96
CA PHE A 297 -0.85 11.40 -10.38
C PHE A 297 -0.86 11.15 -11.88
N VAL A 298 -1.25 9.94 -12.27
CA VAL A 298 -1.37 9.53 -13.67
C VAL A 298 -2.84 9.59 -14.06
N PRO A 299 -3.22 10.53 -14.96
CA PRO A 299 -4.60 10.65 -15.39
C PRO A 299 -4.98 9.55 -16.39
N GLU A 300 -6.28 9.27 -16.52
CA GLU A 300 -6.79 8.47 -17.62
C GLU A 300 -6.45 9.06 -19.00
N ALA A 301 -6.44 8.21 -20.02
CA ALA A 301 -6.09 8.63 -21.38
C ALA A 301 -6.98 9.78 -21.89
N GLY A 302 -6.36 10.81 -22.47
CA GLY A 302 -7.05 11.99 -23.01
C GLY A 302 -7.25 13.13 -22.01
N LYS A 303 -6.88 12.94 -20.74
CA LYS A 303 -6.84 14.00 -19.72
C LYS A 303 -5.41 14.49 -19.49
N THR A 304 -5.26 15.69 -18.94
CA THR A 304 -3.96 16.38 -18.81
C THR A 304 -3.57 16.71 -17.37
N PHE A 305 -4.48 16.61 -16.41
CA PHE A 305 -4.16 16.89 -15.01
C PHE A 305 -3.11 15.89 -14.50
N THR A 306 -2.05 16.41 -13.90
CA THR A 306 -1.03 15.63 -13.22
C THR A 306 -0.49 16.45 -12.06
N ASP A 307 -0.04 15.76 -11.02
CA ASP A 307 0.67 16.31 -9.88
C ASP A 307 1.83 15.38 -9.56
N LYS A 308 3.01 15.94 -9.35
CA LYS A 308 4.21 15.14 -9.13
C LYS A 308 5.17 15.82 -8.18
N GLY A 309 5.97 15.03 -7.49
CA GLY A 309 7.01 15.52 -6.61
C GLY A 309 7.80 14.40 -5.96
N SER A 310 8.59 14.76 -4.97
CA SER A 310 9.41 13.84 -4.20
C SER A 310 9.57 14.35 -2.78
N ASP A 311 9.78 13.44 -1.84
CA ASP A 311 10.15 13.77 -0.46
C ASP A 311 11.10 12.73 0.14
N SER A 312 11.78 13.09 1.21
CA SER A 312 12.64 12.17 1.98
C SER A 312 11.89 11.62 3.18
N CYS A 313 12.25 10.42 3.63
CA CYS A 313 11.77 9.91 4.90
C CYS A 313 12.57 10.53 6.06
N HIS A 314 11.93 10.74 7.21
CA HIS A 314 12.47 11.56 8.31
C HIS A 314 12.84 10.77 9.57
#